data_AF-A0A355AST3-F1
#
_entry.id   AF-A0A355AST3-F1
#
_cell.length_a   1.000
_cell.length_b   1.000
_cell.length_c   1.000
_cell.angle_alpha   90.00
_cell.angle_beta   90.00
_cell.angle_gamma   90.00
#
_symmetry.space_group_name_H-M   'P 1'
#
loop_
_entity.id
_entity.type
_entity.pdbx_description
1 polymer ?
#
loop_
_entity_poly.entity_id
_entity_poly.type
_entity_poly.pdbx_seq_one_letter_code
_entity_poly.pdbx_strand_id
1 'polypeptide(L)'
;MQSDYHLDPATGVWSQPEFNSIDYSDGEETEQQLQHIIDTASDISSLSPELRQHCADWPTTYHLSGLRANILRPFEITEDHDVLEIG
;
A
#
# COMPACT_ATOMS: atom_id res chain seq x y z
N MET A 1 19.67 13.78 22.42
CA MET A 1 18.43 13.06 22.75
C MET A 1 18.67 11.60 22.44
N GLN A 2 18.42 10.71 23.40
CA GLN A 2 18.51 9.27 23.20
C GLN A 2 17.16 8.79 22.65
N SER A 3 17.19 7.87 21.69
CA SER A 3 15.99 7.31 21.03
C SER A 3 15.42 6.18 21.87
N ASP A 4 14.09 6.12 22.08
CA ASP A 4 13.40 5.06 22.85
C ASP A 4 13.24 3.73 22.08
N TYR A 5 14.03 3.54 21.02
CA TYR A 5 14.02 2.31 20.23
C TYR A 5 14.97 1.29 20.85
N HIS A 6 14.53 0.03 20.88
CA HIS A 6 15.28 -1.12 21.37
C HIS A 6 15.46 -2.13 20.24
N LEU A 7 16.67 -2.70 20.14
CA LEU A 7 16.94 -3.79 19.20
C LEU A 7 16.40 -5.10 19.76
N ASP A 8 15.52 -5.76 19.02
CA ASP A 8 15.14 -7.15 19.27
C ASP A 8 16.24 -8.08 18.71
N PRO A 9 16.96 -8.84 19.55
CA PRO A 9 18.04 -9.71 19.10
C PRO A 9 17.56 -10.95 18.34
N ALA A 10 16.27 -11.31 18.43
CA ALA A 10 15.72 -12.46 17.71
C ALA A 10 15.40 -12.12 16.26
N THR A 11 14.85 -10.92 16.01
CA THR A 11 14.44 -10.46 14.68
C THR A 11 15.44 -9.51 14.03
N GLY A 12 16.33 -8.89 14.81
CA GLY A 12 17.24 -7.84 14.35
C GLY A 12 16.54 -6.49 14.08
N VAL A 13 15.28 -6.33 14.51
CA VAL A 13 14.46 -5.15 14.25
C VAL A 13 14.53 -4.18 15.44
N TRP A 14 14.66 -2.88 15.15
CA TRP A 14 14.52 -1.83 16.16
C TRP A 14 13.05 -1.43 16.29
N SER A 15 12.51 -1.47 17.51
CA SER A 15 11.12 -1.08 17.78
C SER A 15 11.01 -0.29 19.08
N GLN A 16 9.91 0.45 19.22
CA GLN A 16 9.53 1.06 20.50
C GLN A 16 8.54 0.12 21.20
N PRO A 17 8.89 -0.49 22.35
CA PRO A 17 8.03 -1.48 23.01
C PRO A 17 6.64 -0.95 23.40
N GLU A 18 6.55 0.34 23.71
CA GLU A 18 5.31 1.01 24.12
C GLU A 18 4.49 1.55 22.94
N PHE A 19 5.00 1.39 21.71
CA PHE A 19 4.28 1.79 20.51
C PHE A 19 3.23 0.74 20.18
N ASN A 20 1.95 1.11 20.35
CA ASN A 20 0.84 0.19 20.12
C ASN A 20 0.49 0.05 18.64
N SER A 21 0.16 1.17 17.98
CA SER A 21 -0.20 1.18 16.56
C SER A 21 -0.28 2.61 16.00
N ILE A 22 -0.34 2.71 14.67
CA ILE A 22 -0.81 3.90 13.97
C ILE A 22 -2.29 3.67 13.68
N ASP A 23 -3.16 4.56 14.16
CA ASP A 23 -4.60 4.53 13.85
C ASP A 23 -4.88 5.17 12.47
N TYR A 24 -4.10 4.77 11.46
CA TYR A 24 -4.28 5.24 10.09
C TYR A 24 -5.35 4.38 9.41
N SER A 25 -6.40 5.02 8.94
CA SER A 25 -7.40 4.42 8.05
C SER A 25 -7.93 5.51 7.12
N ASP A 26 -8.25 5.13 5.89
CA ASP A 26 -8.99 6.01 4.95
C ASP A 26 -10.50 6.02 5.28
N GLY A 27 -10.93 5.28 6.31
CA GLY A 27 -12.29 5.14 6.79
C GLY A 27 -12.96 3.85 6.31
N GLU A 28 -13.80 3.24 7.16
CA GLU A 28 -14.51 1.98 6.86
C GLU A 28 -15.31 2.04 5.56
N GLU A 29 -16.02 3.14 5.30
CA GLU A 29 -16.79 3.34 4.06
C GLU A 29 -15.87 3.31 2.83
N THR A 30 -14.74 4.01 2.90
CA THR A 30 -13.75 4.05 1.83
C THR A 30 -13.17 2.67 1.56
N GLU A 31 -12.81 1.93 2.60
CA GLU A 31 -12.25 0.58 2.49
C GLU A 31 -13.26 -0.40 1.86
N GLN A 32 -14.53 -0.34 2.27
CA GLN A 32 -15.60 -1.15 1.68
C GLN A 32 -15.85 -0.80 0.21
N GLN A 33 -15.79 0.48 -0.14
CA GLN A 33 -15.93 0.93 -1.53
C GLN A 33 -14.78 0.41 -2.40
N LEU A 34 -13.53 0.55 -1.94
CA LEU A 34 -12.36 0.04 -2.65
C LEU A 34 -12.43 -1.47 -2.85
N GLN A 35 -12.79 -2.21 -1.80
CA GLN A 35 -12.98 -3.65 -1.87
C GLN A 35 -14.03 -4.01 -2.93
N HIS A 36 -15.19 -3.35 -2.94
CA HIS A 36 -16.24 -3.62 -3.90
C HIS A 36 -15.79 -3.38 -5.35
N ILE A 37 -15.03 -2.31 -5.61
CA ILE A 37 -14.50 -2.00 -6.94
C ILE A 37 -13.54 -3.12 -7.39
N ILE A 38 -12.62 -3.53 -6.52
CA ILE A 38 -11.62 -4.57 -6.85
C ILE A 38 -12.29 -5.93 -7.08
N ASP A 39 -13.24 -6.31 -6.22
CA ASP A 39 -13.94 -7.61 -6.30
C ASP A 39 -14.82 -7.74 -7.56
N THR A 40 -15.27 -6.61 -8.13
CA THR A 40 -16.14 -6.60 -9.30
C THR A 40 -15.43 -6.26 -10.61
N ALA A 41 -14.19 -5.77 -10.55
CA ALA A 41 -13.40 -5.45 -11.73
C ALA A 41 -12.99 -6.71 -12.49
N SER A 42 -13.05 -6.63 -13.83
CA SER A 42 -12.55 -7.69 -14.70
C SER A 42 -11.04 -7.59 -14.94
N ASP A 43 -10.49 -6.39 -14.88
CA ASP A 43 -9.06 -6.08 -15.04
C ASP A 43 -8.52 -5.37 -13.81
N ILE A 44 -7.73 -6.09 -13.01
CA ILE A 44 -7.03 -5.57 -11.83
C ILE A 44 -5.54 -5.29 -12.09
N SER A 45 -5.11 -5.23 -13.36
CA SER A 45 -3.72 -4.91 -13.69
C SER A 45 -3.37 -3.46 -13.34
N SER A 46 -2.08 -3.17 -13.10
CA SER A 46 -1.60 -1.82 -12.72
C SER A 46 -1.81 -0.73 -13.80
N LEU A 47 -2.28 -1.11 -14.99
CA LEU A 47 -2.62 -0.19 -16.08
C LEU A 47 -4.10 -0.20 -16.44
N SER A 48 -4.93 -0.90 -15.65
CA SER A 48 -6.36 -1.09 -15.89
C SER A 48 -7.07 0.25 -16.17
N PRO A 49 -7.62 0.42 -17.38
CA PRO A 49 -8.51 1.54 -17.67
C PRO A 49 -9.81 1.46 -16.87
N GLU A 50 -10.24 0.25 -16.48
CA GLU A 50 -11.44 -0.01 -15.67
C GLU A 50 -11.27 0.60 -14.28
N LEU A 51 -10.21 0.24 -13.55
CA LEU A 51 -9.93 0.81 -12.23
C LEU A 51 -9.76 2.34 -12.26
N ARG A 52 -9.18 2.88 -13.35
CA ARG A 52 -9.04 4.33 -13.53
C ARG A 52 -10.38 5.06 -13.58
N GLN A 53 -11.46 4.44 -14.06
CA GLN A 53 -12.79 5.07 -14.10
C GLN A 53 -13.36 5.33 -12.71
N HIS A 54 -12.88 4.61 -11.69
CA HIS A 54 -13.31 4.78 -10.31
C HIS A 54 -12.50 5.84 -9.54
N CYS A 55 -11.47 6.44 -10.12
CA CYS A 55 -10.68 7.52 -9.51
C CYS A 55 -11.49 8.83 -9.44
N ALA A 56 -12.37 8.96 -8.45
CA ALA A 56 -13.29 10.09 -8.27
C ALA A 56 -12.87 11.06 -7.16
N ASP A 57 -12.12 10.56 -6.18
CA ASP A 57 -11.66 11.30 -5.01
C ASP A 57 -10.22 10.89 -4.65
N TRP A 58 -9.72 11.42 -3.53
CA TRP A 58 -8.35 11.15 -3.12
C TRP A 58 -8.09 9.66 -2.82
N PRO A 59 -8.87 8.96 -1.97
CA PRO A 59 -8.60 7.54 -1.70
C PRO A 59 -8.69 6.66 -2.94
N THR A 60 -9.74 6.81 -3.75
CA THR A 60 -9.86 6.03 -4.99
C THR A 60 -8.75 6.34 -5.97
N THR A 61 -8.31 7.59 -6.09
CA THR A 61 -7.16 7.95 -6.92
C THR A 61 -5.85 7.38 -6.39
N TYR A 62 -5.64 7.44 -5.07
CA TYR A 62 -4.42 6.96 -4.43
C TYR A 62 -4.22 5.45 -4.65
N HIS A 63 -5.29 4.67 -4.48
CA HIS A 63 -5.25 3.21 -4.56
C HIS A 63 -5.41 2.66 -5.98
N LEU A 64 -6.25 3.27 -6.83
CA LEU A 64 -6.65 2.68 -8.12
C LEU A 64 -5.90 3.28 -9.32
N SER A 65 -5.22 4.41 -9.16
CA SER A 65 -4.49 5.03 -10.25
C SER A 65 -3.17 4.32 -10.54
N GLY A 66 -2.98 3.89 -11.79
CA GLY A 66 -1.70 3.36 -12.25
C GLY A 66 -0.52 4.37 -12.25
N LEU A 67 -0.75 5.64 -11.91
CA LEU A 67 0.30 6.68 -11.93
C LEU A 67 1.42 6.40 -10.91
N ARG A 68 1.10 5.94 -9.70
CA ARG A 68 2.13 5.61 -8.69
C ARG A 68 2.99 4.44 -9.14
N ALA A 69 2.38 3.43 -9.77
CA ALA A 69 3.09 2.30 -10.33
C ALA A 69 4.09 2.70 -11.44
N ASN A 70 3.90 3.86 -12.10
CA ASN A 70 4.87 4.37 -13.08
C ASN A 70 6.28 4.56 -12.47
N ILE A 71 6.35 4.94 -11.19
CA ILE A 71 7.62 5.17 -10.48
C ILE A 71 8.42 3.87 -10.38
N LEU A 72 7.73 2.73 -10.31
CA LEU A 72 8.35 1.42 -10.13
C LEU A 72 8.75 0.74 -11.45
N ARG A 73 8.20 1.17 -12.61
CA ARG A 73 8.46 0.52 -13.90
C ARG A 73 9.93 0.47 -14.32
N PRO A 74 10.77 1.50 -14.08
CA PRO A 74 12.18 1.45 -14.48
C PRO A 74 12.99 0.38 -13.76
N PHE A 75 12.50 -0.19 -12.66
CA PHE A 75 13.20 -1.25 -11.93
C PHE A 75 13.05 -2.63 -12.55
N GLU A 76 12.19 -2.78 -13.57
CA GLU A 76 12.00 -4.04 -14.31
C GLU A 76 11.81 -5.25 -13.38
N ILE A 77 10.98 -5.08 -12.33
CA ILE A 77 10.72 -6.11 -11.32
C ILE A 77 10.17 -7.36 -12.01
N THR A 78 10.87 -8.47 -11.85
CA THR A 78 10.48 -9.81 -12.33
C THR A 78 10.17 -10.74 -11.16
N GLU A 79 9.65 -11.93 -11.46
CA GLU A 79 9.42 -13.02 -10.51
C GLU A 79 10.69 -13.52 -9.79
N ASP A 80 11.88 -13.21 -10.30
CA ASP A 80 13.16 -13.58 -9.71
C ASP A 80 13.61 -12.61 -8.59
N HIS A 81 12.88 -11.51 -8.38
CA HIS A 81 13.24 -10.48 -7.40
C HIS A 81 12.49 -10.68 -6.09
N ASP A 82 13.21 -10.59 -4.98
CA ASP A 82 12.61 -10.42 -3.66
C ASP A 82 12.24 -8.95 -3.44
N VAL A 83 10.94 -8.67 -3.30
CA VAL A 83 10.42 -7.31 -3.12
C VAL A 83 9.77 -7.17 -1.75
N LEU A 84 10.15 -6.12 -1.02
CA LEU A 84 9.51 -5.69 0.23
C LEU A 84 8.77 -4.38 0.01
N GLU A 85 7.44 -4.40 0.15
CA GLU A 85 6.61 -3.20 0.24
C GLU A 85 6.32 -2.89 1.72
N ILE A 86 6.50 -1.63 2.10
CA ILE A 86 6.15 -1.12 3.43
C ILE A 86 5.21 0.05 3.21
N GLY A 87 3.93 -0.15 3.61
CA GLY A 87 2.86 0.85 3.70
C GLY A 87 2.99 2.10 2.82
#